data_AF-O18625-F1
#
_entry.id   AF-O18625-F1
#
_cell.length_a   1.000
_cell.length_b   1.000
_cell.length_c   1.000
_cell.angle_alpha   90.00
_cell.angle_beta   90.00
_cell.angle_gamma   90.00
#
_symmetry.space_group_name_H-M   'P 1'
#
loop_
_entity.id
_entity.type
_entity.pdbx_description
1 polymer ?
#
loop_
_entity_poly.entity_id
_entity_poly.type
_entity_poly.pdbx_seq_one_letter_code
_entity_poly.pdbx_strand_id
1 'polypeptide(L)' 'CEGCKGFFKRTVRKELTYICRDSQECQIDKRLRNRCQYCSYQ' A
#
# COMPACT_ATOMS: atom_id res chain seq x y z
N CYS A 1 0.82 10.02 -7.64
CA CYS A 1 1.88 9.31 -8.39
C CYS A 1 1.24 8.22 -9.25
N GLU A 2 1.67 7.99 -10.50
CA GLU A 2 1.04 6.95 -11.35
C GLU A 2 1.13 5.53 -10.74
N GLY A 3 2.23 5.22 -10.04
CA GLY A 3 2.37 3.94 -9.33
C GLY A 3 1.34 3.71 -8.22
N CYS A 4 0.98 4.77 -7.50
CA CYS A 4 0.02 4.77 -6.40
C CYS A 4 -1.42 4.59 -6.93
N LYS A 5 -1.72 5.25 -8.06
CA LYS A 5 -2.99 5.11 -8.79
C LYS A 5 -3.18 3.67 -9.30
N GLY A 6 -2.14 3.09 -9.89
CA GLY A 6 -2.16 1.70 -10.34
C GLY A 6 -2.29 0.70 -9.19
N PHE A 7 -1.64 0.99 -8.05
CA PHE A 7 -1.76 0.19 -6.83
C PHE A 7 -3.20 0.17 -6.32
N PHE A 8 -3.82 1.34 -6.10
CA PHE A 8 -5.21 1.46 -5.66
C PHE A 8 -6.18 0.72 -6.59
N LYS A 9 -6.07 0.95 -7.91
CA LYS A 9 -6.92 0.30 -8.92
C LYS A 9 -6.82 -1.24 -8.87
N ARG A 10 -5.64 -1.79 -8.61
CA ARG A 10 -5.45 -3.25 -8.48
C ARG A 10 -6.05 -3.77 -7.19
N THR A 11 -5.84 -3.07 -6.07
CA THR A 11 -6.37 -3.46 -4.75
C THR A 11 -7.89 -3.55 -4.78
N VAL A 12 -8.58 -2.54 -5.33
CA VAL A 12 -10.05 -2.53 -5.44
C VAL A 12 -10.55 -3.62 -6.39
N ARG A 13 -9.98 -3.74 -7.59
CA ARG A 13 -10.47 -4.70 -8.60
C ARG A 13 -10.29 -6.17 -8.22
N LYS A 14 -9.26 -6.46 -7.42
CA LYS A 14 -8.94 -7.81 -6.98
C LYS A 14 -9.34 -8.05 -5.53
N GLU A 15 -10.01 -7.10 -4.90
CA GLU A 15 -10.44 -7.15 -3.48
C GLU A 15 -9.30 -7.59 -2.55
N LEU A 16 -8.09 -7.08 -2.81
CA LEU A 16 -6.90 -7.48 -2.06
C LEU A 16 -6.96 -6.88 -0.66
N THR A 17 -6.88 -7.75 0.34
CA THR A 17 -6.69 -7.33 1.73
C THR A 17 -5.23 -7.49 2.09
N TYR A 18 -4.60 -6.40 2.54
CA TYR A 18 -3.23 -6.43 3.02
C TYR A 18 -3.22 -6.46 4.55
N ILE A 19 -2.13 -7.00 5.11
CA ILE A 19 -1.91 -7.02 6.55
C ILE A 19 -0.58 -6.31 6.81
N CYS A 20 -0.56 -5.37 7.76
CA CYS A 20 0.70 -4.79 8.21
C CYS A 20 1.47 -5.80 9.06
N ARG A 21 2.78 -5.87 8.86
CA ARG A 21 3.68 -6.73 9.66
C ARG A 21 4.22 -6.03 10.91
N ASP A 22 4.07 -4.71 10.97
CA ASP A 22 4.49 -3.85 12.07
C ASP A 22 3.25 -3.20 12.73
N SER A 23 3.42 -2.06 13.39
CA SER A 23 2.41 -1.32 14.16
C SER A 23 1.36 -0.58 13.32
N GLN A 24 1.21 -0.88 12.02
CA GLN A 24 0.35 -0.11 11.08
C GLN A 24 0.75 1.37 10.88
N GLU A 25 1.90 1.78 11.40
CA GLU A 25 2.45 3.15 11.33
C GLU A 25 3.67 3.25 10.40
N CYS A 26 3.75 2.42 9.36
CA CYS A 26 4.88 2.41 8.46
C CYS A 26 5.00 3.74 7.70
N GLN A 27 6.20 4.33 7.68
CA GLN A 27 6.48 5.55 6.93
C GLN A 27 6.43 5.30 5.41
N ILE A 28 5.55 6.02 4.70
CA ILE A 28 5.31 5.86 3.26
C ILE A 28 6.04 6.96 2.47
N ASP A 29 7.30 6.68 2.15
CA ASP A 29 8.10 7.52 1.24
C ASP A 29 8.16 6.95 -0.17
N LYS A 30 8.61 7.76 -1.15
CA LYS A 30 8.83 7.30 -2.54
C LYS A 30 9.69 6.03 -2.60
N ARG A 31 10.68 5.84 -1.72
CA ARG A 31 11.50 4.61 -1.67
C ARG A 31 10.86 3.47 -0.87
N LEU A 32 10.04 3.78 0.14
CA LEU A 32 9.54 2.82 1.13
C LEU A 32 8.07 2.42 0.93
N ARG A 33 7.33 3.07 0.02
CA ARG A 33 5.91 2.81 -0.24
C ARG A 33 5.55 1.36 -0.58
N ASN A 34 6.52 0.56 -1.05
CA ASN A 34 6.32 -0.86 -1.36
C ASN A 34 6.62 -1.79 -0.16
N ARG A 35 7.14 -1.24 0.95
CA ARG A 35 7.52 -2.01 2.16
C ARG A 35 6.31 -2.57 2.88
N CYS A 36 5.24 -1.78 2.96
CA CYS A 36 3.99 -2.20 3.58
C CYS A 36 2.82 -1.82 2.68
N GLN A 37 2.23 -2.84 2.03
CA GLN A 37 1.09 -2.63 1.15
C GLN A 37 -0.13 -2.15 1.93
N TYR A 38 -0.31 -2.60 3.17
CA TYR A 38 -1.38 -2.14 4.06
C TYR A 38 -1.29 -0.64 4.33
N CYS A 39 -0.18 -0.16 4.86
CA CYS A 39 0.01 1.26 5.18
C CYS A 39 0.09 2.14 3.93
N SER A 40 0.40 1.58 2.76
CA SER A 40 0.33 2.32 1.48
C SER A 40 -1.09 2.41 0.90
N TYR A 41 -2.03 1.63 1.43
CA TYR A 41 -3.42 1.54 0.97
C TYR A 41 -4.41 2.24 1.91
N GLN A 42 -4.22 2.13 3.23
CA GLN A 42 -4.90 2.97 4.21
C GLN A 42 -4.48 4.43 4.05
#